data_AF-A0A7X7KH94-F1
#
_entry.id   AF-A0A7X7KH94-F1
#
_cell.length_a   1.000
_cell.length_b   1.000
_cell.length_c   1.000
_cell.angle_alpha   90.00
_cell.angle_beta   90.00
_cell.angle_gamma   90.00
#
_symmetry.space_group_name_H-M   'P 1'
#
loop_
_entity.id
_entity.type
_entity.pdbx_description
1 polymer ?
#
loop_
_entity_poly.entity_id
_entity_poly.type
_entity_poly.pdbx_seq_one_letter_code
_entity_poly.pdbx_strand_id
1 'polypeptide(L)' 'MTVQTDPLIRKLMAKLRDPDPITRRNAAGALRLQGAKAAAALPAIAQLLDDEDIRVRREAARAVQHLRLPAA' A
#
# COMPACT_ATOMS: atom_id res chain seq x y z
N MET A 1 -1.95 -21.20 11.53
CA MET A 1 -3.03 -20.60 10.70
C MET A 1 -2.37 -19.80 9.60
N THR A 2 -2.37 -20.30 8.36
CA THR A 2 -1.89 -19.51 7.22
C THR A 2 -2.85 -18.34 7.03
N VAL A 3 -2.40 -17.13 7.35
CA VAL A 3 -3.13 -15.90 7.03
C VAL A 3 -3.11 -15.81 5.50
N GLN A 4 -4.14 -16.36 4.86
CA GLN A 4 -4.26 -16.32 3.43
C GLN A 4 -4.57 -14.87 3.08
N THR A 5 -3.56 -14.13 2.59
CA THR A 5 -3.71 -12.73 2.22
C THR A 5 -4.85 -12.61 1.22
N ASP A 6 -5.84 -11.78 1.54
CA ASP A 6 -7.03 -11.53 0.73
C ASP A 6 -6.66 -11.35 -0.75
N PRO A 7 -7.30 -12.06 -1.69
CA PRO A 7 -7.03 -11.93 -3.12
C PRO A 7 -7.04 -10.48 -3.62
N LEU A 8 -7.89 -9.62 -3.06
CA LEU A 8 -7.92 -8.19 -3.34
C LEU A 8 -6.62 -7.52 -2.91
N ILE A 9 -6.15 -7.78 -1.68
CA ILE A 9 -4.91 -7.21 -1.15
C ILE A 9 -3.72 -7.64 -2.00
N ARG A 10 -3.66 -8.92 -2.42
CA ARG A 10 -2.61 -9.40 -3.35
C ARG A 10 -2.64 -8.66 -4.68
N LYS A 11 -3.82 -8.46 -5.27
CA LYS A 11 -3.98 -7.74 -6.54
C LYS A 11 -3.55 -6.28 -6.42
N LEU A 12 -3.88 -5.62 -5.30
CA LEU A 12 -3.45 -4.25 -5.03
C LEU A 12 -1.93 -4.17 -4.80
N MET A 13 -1.33 -5.13 -4.10
CA MET A 13 0.13 -5.18 -3.92
C MET A 13 0.87 -5.30 -5.27
N ALA A 14 0.35 -6.08 -6.22
CA ALA A 14 0.92 -6.16 -7.56
C ALA A 14 0.89 -4.81 -8.29
N LYS A 15 -0.13 -3.98 -8.03
CA LYS A 15 -0.31 -2.67 -8.65
C LYS A 15 0.60 -1.58 -8.08
N LEU A 16 1.32 -1.85 -6.99
CA LEU A 16 2.36 -0.95 -6.49
C LEU A 16 3.57 -0.86 -7.43
N ARG A 17 3.72 -1.78 -8.39
CA ARG A 17 4.81 -1.77 -9.39
C ARG A 17 4.33 -1.44 -10.80
N ASP A 18 3.13 -0.88 -10.92
CA ASP A 18 2.57 -0.52 -12.21
C ASP A 18 3.41 0.60 -12.85
N PRO A 19 3.66 0.57 -14.18
CA PRO A 19 4.41 1.63 -14.86
C PRO A 19 3.75 3.00 -14.71
N ASP A 20 2.42 3.05 -14.57
CA ASP A 20 1.71 4.31 -14.37
C ASP A 20 1.76 4.77 -12.89
N PRO A 21 2.33 5.95 -12.59
CA PRO A 21 2.39 6.47 -11.23
C PRO A 21 1.01 6.72 -10.61
N ILE A 22 -0.02 7.01 -11.42
CA ILE A 22 -1.39 7.17 -10.91
C ILE A 22 -1.90 5.84 -10.37
N THR A 23 -1.65 4.75 -11.10
CA THR A 23 -2.01 3.39 -10.67
C THR A 23 -1.27 2.98 -9.40
N ARG A 24 0.04 3.25 -9.28
CA ARG A 24 0.81 2.97 -8.05
C ARG A 24 0.25 3.72 -6.84
N ARG A 25 0.00 5.03 -7.00
CA ARG A 25 -0.59 5.87 -5.96
C ARG A 25 -1.97 5.36 -5.53
N ASN A 26 -2.83 5.03 -6.49
CA ASN A 26 -4.17 4.54 -6.21
C ASN A 26 -4.14 3.18 -5.49
N ALA A 27 -3.19 2.30 -5.84
CA ALA A 27 -2.98 1.05 -5.14
C ALA A 27 -2.56 1.26 -3.67
N ALA A 28 -1.62 2.18 -3.41
CA ALA A 28 -1.21 2.53 -2.05
C ALA A 28 -2.38 3.10 -1.23
N GLY A 29 -3.18 3.99 -1.82
CA GLY A 29 -4.37 4.55 -1.18
C GLY A 29 -5.46 3.50 -0.90
N ALA A 30 -5.69 2.58 -1.84
CA ALA A 30 -6.64 1.48 -1.65
C ALA A 30 -6.19 0.52 -0.54
N LEU A 31 -4.91 0.18 -0.47
CA LEU A 31 -4.35 -0.64 0.62
C LEU A 31 -4.48 0.05 1.97
N ARG A 32 -4.25 1.36 2.04
CA ARG A 32 -4.50 2.15 3.25
C ARG A 32 -5.94 2.02 3.73
N LEU A 33 -6.92 2.10 2.82
CA LEU A 33 -8.35 1.97 3.14
C LEU A 33 -8.77 0.56 3.60
N GLN A 34 -7.99 -0.48 3.26
CA GLN A 34 -8.23 -1.83 3.80
C GLN A 34 -7.84 -1.96 5.29
N GLY A 35 -7.15 -0.97 5.87
CA GLY A 35 -6.76 -0.95 7.27
C GLY A 35 -5.87 -2.14 7.65
N ALA A 36 -6.03 -2.64 8.88
CA ALA A 36 -5.18 -3.69 9.46
C ALA A 36 -5.05 -4.96 8.58
N LYS A 37 -6.06 -5.28 7.76
CA LYS A 37 -6.00 -6.42 6.83
C LYS A 37 -4.85 -6.30 5.82
N ALA A 38 -4.50 -5.07 5.43
CA ALA A 38 -3.43 -4.78 4.50
C ALA A 38 -2.06 -4.54 5.17
N ALA A 39 -1.91 -4.81 6.47
CA ALA A 39 -0.61 -4.68 7.15
C ALA A 39 0.49 -5.51 6.47
N ALA A 40 0.14 -6.64 5.85
CA ALA A 40 1.07 -7.47 5.07
C ALA A 40 1.67 -6.73 3.84
N ALA A 41 1.03 -5.65 3.36
CA ALA A 41 1.53 -4.83 2.26
C ALA A 41 2.55 -3.77 2.69
N LEU A 42 2.80 -3.59 4.00
CA LEU A 42 3.71 -2.56 4.52
C LEU A 42 5.10 -2.57 3.86
N PRO A 43 5.79 -3.71 3.66
CA PRO A 43 7.09 -3.71 2.99
C PRO A 43 7.03 -3.21 1.55
N ALA A 44 5.96 -3.55 0.81
CA ALA A 44 5.80 -3.13 -0.58
C ALA A 44 5.43 -1.66 -0.69
N ILE A 45 4.58 -1.15 0.22
CA ILE A 45 4.25 0.28 0.28
C ILE A 45 5.46 1.10 0.71
N ALA A 46 6.31 0.59 1.60
CA ALA A 46 7.53 1.27 2.02
C ALA A 46 8.51 1.53 0.86
N GLN A 47 8.57 0.64 -0.15
CA GLN A 47 9.38 0.87 -1.36
C GLN A 47 8.93 2.11 -2.13
N LEU A 48 7.65 2.48 -2.04
CA LEU A 48 7.11 3.67 -2.71
C LEU A 48 7.48 5.00 -2.03
N LEU A 49 8.13 4.96 -0.86
CA LEU A 49 8.67 6.17 -0.24
C LEU A 49 9.81 6.78 -1.06
N ASP A 50 10.46 5.96 -1.89
CA ASP A 50 11.53 6.36 -2.81
C ASP A 50 11.05 6.42 -4.28
N ASP A 51 9.74 6.39 -4.52
CA ASP A 51 9.16 6.45 -5.87
C ASP A 51 9.55 7.75 -6.59
N GLU A 52 9.72 7.70 -7.91
CA GLU A 52 10.05 8.87 -8.75
C GLU A 52 8.97 9.97 -8.63
N ASP A 53 7.70 9.60 -8.52
CA ASP A 53 6.57 10.53 -8.48
C ASP A 53 6.30 10.99 -7.03
N ILE A 54 6.33 12.31 -6.82
CA ILE A 54 6.11 12.92 -5.51
C ILE A 54 4.73 12.62 -4.90
N ARG A 55 3.70 12.44 -5.73
CA ARG A 55 2.33 12.10 -5.29
C ARG A 55 2.28 10.65 -4.82
N VAL A 56 3.03 9.76 -5.46
CA VAL A 56 3.19 8.37 -5.01
C VAL A 56 3.89 8.34 -3.65
N ARG A 57 5.04 9.04 -3.50
CA ARG A 57 5.75 9.14 -2.21
C ARG A 57 4.87 9.64 -1.07
N ARG A 58 4.06 10.69 -1.33
CA ARG A 58 3.13 11.25 -0.34
C ARG A 58 2.04 10.27 0.08
N GLU A 59 1.44 9.54 -0.86
CA GLU A 59 0.41 8.55 -0.51
C GLU A 59 1.02 7.34 0.19
N ALA A 60 2.23 6.91 -0.18
CA ALA A 60 2.97 5.86 0.51
C ALA A 60 3.24 6.21 1.97
N ALA A 61 3.69 7.44 2.27
CA ALA A 61 3.91 7.90 3.63
C ALA A 61 2.62 7.86 4.48
N ARG A 62 1.50 8.31 3.91
CA ARG A 62 0.17 8.24 4.56
C ARG A 62 -0.26 6.79 4.82
N ALA A 63 -0.06 5.92 3.84
CA ALA A 63 -0.41 4.51 3.94
C ALA A 63 0.43 3.79 5.01
N VAL A 64 1.74 4.02 5.04
CA VAL A 64 2.63 3.45 6.07
C VAL A 64 2.24 3.92 7.46
N GLN A 65 2.00 5.22 7.65
CA GLN A 65 1.58 5.77 8.95
C GLN A 65 0.28 5.12 9.43
N HIS A 66 -0.74 5.07 8.57
CA HIS A 66 -2.05 4.54 8.92
C HIS A 66 -2.03 3.03 9.19
N LEU A 67 -1.25 2.26 8.44
CA LEU A 67 -1.18 0.80 8.61
C LEU A 67 -0.29 0.37 9.79
N ARG A 68 0.64 1.23 10.24
CA ARG A 68 1.46 1.00 11.46
C ARG A 68 0.72 1.35 12.75
N LEU A 69 -0.24 2.26 12.66
CA LEU A 69 -1.04 2.70 13.80
C LEU A 69 -2.47 2.20 13.58
N PRO A 70 -2.79 0.94 13.95
CA PRO A 70 -4.17 0.50 13.94
C PRO A 70 -5.00 1.48 14.76
N ALA A 71 -6.15 1.90 14.24
CA ALA A 71 -7.08 2.72 14.99
C ALA A 71 -7.32 2.04 16.36
N ALA A 72 -7.08 2.81 17.43
CA ALA A 72 -7.27 2.38 18.81
C ALA A 72 -8.71 1.96 19.09
#